data_AF-A0A960QXV6-F1
#
_entry.id   AF-A0A960QXV6-F1
#
_cell.length_a   1.000
_cell.length_b   1.000
_cell.length_c   1.000
_cell.angle_alpha   90.00
_cell.angle_beta   90.00
_cell.angle_gamma   90.00
#
_symmetry.space_group_name_H-M   'P 1'
#
loop_
_entity.id
_entity.type
_entity.pdbx_description
1 polymer ?
#
loop_
_entity_poly.entity_id
_entity_poly.type
_entity_poly.pdbx_seq_one_letter_code
_entity_poly.pdbx_strand_id
1 'polypeptide(L)'
;MALDFLLYNLEKARLLSQAIVEGINLDELIEKSEGHTKKNLLFLRDHKEAKALLKRFKLPVANRYIETLIRASINLPPKTKLTNAHLQQAVISALLCPLRQVVGSCFATAPAIYIQNEQKERLLIDLYDLMMLCQLKRTFAGKENVVPISPSWGGRETDHPLLRVWEYTLASFSDFKVEFSRWNFYKSLGLDPQEQGGLGFLLYKTLQEKLNDANKEMEKLQQDYFRAIDEARVSQALLRQADSVDRMRMRKAELEVRAHHAESCKDLRDAAHERAQNLSTFFAFLIEKYTEKFQEYFLEIYDADLAEVDPERYEDSPAGFRLVYKHGRSDPLAWTLIHSAQEYVQSLCQFFLSVEPMLI
;
A
#
# COMPACT_ATOMS: atom_id res chain seq x y z
N MET A 1 35.79 -14.66 19.27
CA MET A 1 34.90 -15.15 20.35
C MET A 1 33.42 -14.87 20.08
N ALA A 2 32.97 -13.61 19.90
CA ALA A 2 31.55 -13.32 19.62
C ALA A 2 31.10 -13.75 18.21
N LEU A 3 31.94 -13.56 17.19
CA LEU A 3 31.68 -13.99 15.81
C LEU A 3 31.61 -15.52 15.68
N ASP A 4 32.54 -16.23 16.32
CA ASP A 4 32.58 -17.70 16.34
C ASP A 4 31.33 -18.29 16.98
N PHE A 5 30.83 -17.68 18.06
CA PHE A 5 29.59 -18.08 18.70
C PHE A 5 28.35 -17.83 17.83
N LEU A 6 28.36 -16.79 17.00
CA LEU A 6 27.25 -16.48 16.09
C LEU A 6 27.19 -17.46 14.92
N LEU A 7 28.32 -17.69 14.25
CA LEU A 7 28.46 -18.73 13.24
C LEU A 7 28.06 -20.10 13.79
N TYR A 8 28.44 -20.38 15.04
CA TYR A 8 28.04 -21.60 15.74
C TYR A 8 26.52 -21.75 15.86
N ASN A 9 25.75 -20.68 16.14
CA ASN A 9 24.29 -20.79 16.30
C ASN A 9 23.58 -21.07 14.98
N LEU A 10 23.97 -20.38 13.91
CA LEU A 10 23.42 -20.61 12.57
C LEU A 10 23.73 -22.03 12.09
N GLU A 11 24.99 -22.46 12.21
CA GLU A 11 25.40 -23.79 11.75
C GLU A 11 24.78 -24.90 12.61
N LYS A 12 24.70 -24.70 13.94
CA LYS A 12 23.98 -25.61 14.83
C LYS A 12 22.51 -25.75 14.42
N ALA A 13 21.83 -24.65 14.10
CA ALA A 13 20.44 -24.68 13.66
C ALA A 13 20.28 -25.46 12.33
N ARG A 14 21.20 -25.29 11.38
CA ARG A 14 21.22 -26.05 10.12
C ARG A 14 21.40 -27.55 10.34
N LEU A 15 22.40 -27.95 11.12
CA LEU A 15 22.69 -29.36 11.40
C LEU A 15 21.53 -30.05 12.14
N LEU A 16 20.98 -29.39 13.16
CA LEU A 16 19.82 -29.92 13.90
C LEU A 16 18.58 -30.03 13.01
N SER A 17 18.31 -29.03 12.17
CA SER A 17 17.18 -29.08 11.24
C SER A 17 17.32 -30.21 10.23
N GLN A 18 18.53 -30.48 9.75
CA GLN A 18 18.82 -31.61 8.86
C GLN A 18 18.53 -32.94 9.56
N ALA A 19 19.08 -33.12 10.77
CA ALA A 19 18.85 -34.29 11.60
C ALA A 19 17.36 -34.60 11.80
N ILE A 20 16.56 -33.56 12.09
CA ILE A 20 15.11 -33.70 12.28
C ILE A 20 14.41 -34.16 11.00
N VAL A 21 14.78 -33.58 9.85
CA VAL A 21 14.19 -33.94 8.54
C VAL A 21 14.61 -35.36 8.11
N GLU A 22 15.81 -35.80 8.49
CA GLU A 22 16.31 -37.17 8.28
C GLU A 22 15.69 -38.20 9.25
N GLY A 23 14.89 -37.75 10.23
CA GLY A 23 14.14 -38.61 11.14
C GLY A 23 14.89 -38.99 12.42
N ILE A 24 15.94 -38.26 12.79
CA ILE A 24 16.61 -38.43 14.09
C ILE A 24 15.64 -38.13 15.23
N ASN A 25 15.71 -38.91 16.30
CA ASN A 25 14.83 -38.78 17.45
C ASN A 25 15.02 -37.42 18.15
N LEU A 26 13.93 -36.65 18.28
CA LEU A 26 13.93 -35.35 18.95
C LEU A 26 14.38 -35.42 20.41
N ASP A 27 14.08 -36.51 21.14
CA ASP A 27 14.45 -36.63 22.56
C ASP A 27 15.97 -36.61 22.75
N GLU A 28 16.72 -37.27 21.87
CA GLU A 28 18.19 -37.24 21.89
C GLU A 28 18.73 -35.83 21.63
N LEU A 29 18.11 -35.11 20.69
CA LEU A 29 18.51 -33.73 20.37
C LEU A 29 18.17 -32.76 21.51
N ILE A 30 17.05 -32.98 22.22
CA ILE A 30 16.59 -32.17 23.35
C ILE A 30 17.54 -32.31 24.55
N GLU A 31 18.01 -33.52 24.84
CA GLU A 31 18.94 -33.78 25.95
C GLU A 31 20.27 -33.04 25.75
N LYS A 32 20.75 -32.96 24.51
CA LYS A 32 22.02 -32.28 24.13
C LYS A 32 21.87 -30.78 23.86
N SER A 33 20.66 -30.24 24.00
CA SER A 33 20.35 -28.84 23.67
C SER A 33 20.01 -28.02 24.92
N GLU A 34 20.23 -26.71 24.82
CA GLU A 34 19.96 -25.75 25.89
C GLU A 34 19.27 -24.48 25.35
N GLY A 35 18.78 -23.64 26.27
CA GLY A 35 18.27 -22.31 25.95
C GLY A 35 17.19 -22.27 24.87
N HIS A 36 17.36 -21.38 23.89
CA HIS A 36 16.42 -21.16 22.79
C HIS A 36 16.20 -22.43 21.95
N THR A 37 17.28 -23.15 21.61
CA THR A 37 17.20 -24.38 20.82
C THR A 37 16.36 -25.44 21.53
N LYS A 38 16.61 -25.68 22.83
CA LYS A 38 15.84 -26.67 23.61
C LYS A 38 14.35 -26.32 23.66
N LYS A 39 14.00 -25.06 23.90
CA LYS A 39 12.61 -24.59 23.93
C LYS A 39 11.89 -24.86 22.60
N ASN A 40 12.54 -24.62 21.47
CA ASN A 40 11.96 -24.86 20.16
C ASN A 40 11.88 -26.35 19.81
N LEU A 41 12.84 -27.18 20.22
CA LEU A 41 12.75 -28.63 20.06
C LEU A 41 11.60 -29.24 20.87
N LEU A 42 11.40 -28.78 22.12
CA LEU A 42 10.25 -29.16 22.94
C LEU A 42 8.93 -28.77 22.25
N PHE A 43 8.85 -27.55 21.71
CA PHE A 43 7.69 -27.12 20.92
C PHE A 43 7.40 -28.05 19.73
N LEU A 44 8.43 -28.40 18.94
CA LEU A 44 8.27 -29.32 17.81
C LEU A 44 7.83 -30.73 18.22
N ARG A 45 8.28 -31.20 19.39
CA ARG A 45 7.92 -32.52 19.92
C ARG A 45 6.50 -32.55 20.45
N ASP A 46 6.15 -31.58 21.29
CA ASP A 46 4.98 -31.63 22.18
C ASP A 46 3.72 -31.02 21.54
N HIS A 47 3.87 -30.04 20.62
CA HIS A 47 2.73 -29.36 20.02
C HIS A 47 2.30 -30.02 18.71
N LYS A 48 1.03 -30.47 18.65
CA LYS A 48 0.46 -31.10 17.44
C LYS A 48 0.32 -30.09 16.30
N GLU A 49 0.00 -28.85 16.65
CA GLU A 49 -0.18 -27.72 15.76
C GLU A 49 1.12 -27.42 14.99
N ALA A 50 2.28 -27.49 15.66
CA ALA A 50 3.59 -27.31 15.04
C ALA A 50 3.81 -28.33 13.90
N LYS A 51 3.52 -29.61 14.17
CA LYS A 51 3.62 -30.70 13.18
C LYS A 51 2.62 -30.51 12.04
N ALA A 52 1.41 -30.04 12.33
CA ALA A 52 0.39 -29.75 11.33
C ALA A 52 0.82 -28.59 10.41
N LEU A 53 1.35 -27.51 10.97
CA LEU A 53 1.85 -26.35 10.22
C LEU A 53 3.05 -26.74 9.34
N LEU A 54 4.04 -27.47 9.86
CA LEU A 54 5.20 -27.91 9.09
C LEU A 54 4.84 -28.80 7.88
N LYS A 55 3.76 -29.59 7.98
CA LYS A 55 3.26 -30.41 6.86
C LYS A 55 2.63 -29.58 5.74
N ARG A 56 2.28 -28.31 5.98
CA ARG A 56 1.72 -27.41 4.96
C ARG A 56 2.79 -26.92 3.98
N PHE A 57 4.05 -26.89 4.40
CA PHE A 57 5.15 -26.43 3.56
C PHE A 57 5.43 -27.45 2.45
N LYS A 58 5.02 -27.11 1.23
CA LYS A 58 5.18 -27.94 0.03
C LYS A 58 5.58 -27.08 -1.15
N LEU A 59 6.40 -27.63 -2.04
CA LEU A 59 6.69 -27.05 -3.34
C LEU A 59 5.47 -27.17 -4.29
N PRO A 60 5.31 -26.26 -5.27
CA PRO A 60 6.18 -25.11 -5.55
C PRO A 60 6.01 -23.97 -4.52
N VAL A 61 7.09 -23.23 -4.26
CA VAL A 61 7.04 -21.96 -3.53
C VAL A 61 6.63 -20.82 -4.46
N ALA A 62 6.34 -19.65 -3.89
CA ALA A 62 5.78 -18.50 -4.62
C ALA A 62 6.63 -18.03 -5.81
N ASN A 63 7.96 -17.92 -5.64
CA ASN A 63 8.85 -17.44 -6.70
C ASN A 63 10.30 -17.92 -6.52
N ARG A 64 11.15 -17.61 -7.52
CA ARG A 64 12.58 -17.97 -7.51
C ARG A 64 13.37 -17.31 -6.39
N TYR A 65 12.95 -16.14 -5.91
CA TYR A 65 13.59 -15.48 -4.78
C TYR A 65 13.47 -16.32 -3.50
N ILE A 66 12.29 -16.92 -3.26
CA ILE A 66 12.11 -17.87 -2.14
C ILE A 66 13.01 -19.11 -2.31
N GLU A 67 13.19 -19.63 -3.53
CA GLU A 67 14.13 -20.74 -3.75
C GLU A 67 15.57 -20.36 -3.38
N THR A 68 16.02 -19.17 -3.77
CA THR A 68 17.33 -18.62 -3.37
C THR A 68 17.43 -18.48 -1.85
N LEU A 69 16.37 -18.01 -1.21
CA LEU A 69 16.31 -17.82 0.25
C LEU A 69 16.40 -19.14 1.01
N ILE A 70 15.71 -20.18 0.53
CA ILE A 70 15.80 -21.53 1.08
C ILE A 70 17.23 -22.03 0.96
N ARG A 71 17.84 -21.92 -0.24
CA ARG A 71 19.22 -22.35 -0.48
C ARG A 71 20.21 -21.67 0.46
N ALA A 72 20.12 -20.35 0.59
CA ALA A 72 20.99 -19.59 1.49
C ALA A 72 20.78 -19.99 2.97
N SER A 73 19.53 -20.25 3.37
CA SER A 73 19.19 -20.60 4.75
C SER A 73 19.83 -21.89 5.24
N ILE A 74 19.89 -22.92 4.38
CA ILE A 74 20.45 -24.23 4.72
C ILE A 74 21.80 -24.52 4.06
N ASN A 75 22.43 -23.51 3.45
CA ASN A 75 23.68 -23.64 2.70
C ASN A 75 23.62 -24.71 1.59
N LEU A 76 22.50 -24.76 0.84
CA LEU A 76 22.29 -25.72 -0.24
C LEU A 76 23.05 -25.29 -1.50
N PRO A 77 23.81 -26.18 -2.16
CA PRO A 77 24.52 -25.85 -3.39
C PRO A 77 23.57 -25.34 -4.51
N PRO A 78 24.01 -24.39 -5.35
CA PRO A 78 23.15 -23.75 -6.35
C PRO A 78 22.50 -24.72 -7.35
N LYS A 79 23.19 -25.82 -7.70
CA LYS A 79 22.73 -26.80 -8.70
C LYS A 79 21.86 -27.92 -8.11
N THR A 80 21.72 -27.99 -6.79
CA THR A 80 20.94 -29.07 -6.16
C THR A 80 19.44 -28.87 -6.40
N LYS A 81 18.73 -29.93 -6.79
CA LYS A 81 17.26 -29.86 -6.96
C LYS A 81 16.60 -29.61 -5.60
N LEU A 82 15.73 -28.60 -5.53
CA LEU A 82 15.01 -28.29 -4.31
C LEU A 82 13.92 -29.35 -4.04
N THR A 83 13.73 -29.70 -2.77
CA THR A 83 12.77 -30.73 -2.32
C THR A 83 11.95 -30.20 -1.14
N ASN A 84 10.84 -30.87 -0.80
CA ASN A 84 10.05 -30.53 0.39
C ASN A 84 10.87 -30.68 1.69
N ALA A 85 11.85 -31.60 1.71
CA ALA A 85 12.76 -31.78 2.84
C ALA A 85 13.63 -30.54 3.05
N HIS A 86 14.22 -29.99 1.97
CA HIS A 86 15.01 -28.74 2.05
C HIS A 86 14.15 -27.55 2.50
N LEU A 87 12.91 -27.47 2.03
CA LEU A 87 11.95 -26.45 2.44
C LEU A 87 11.65 -26.53 3.94
N GLN A 88 11.33 -27.73 4.45
CA GLN A 88 11.07 -27.93 5.88
C GLN A 88 12.32 -27.67 6.73
N GLN A 89 13.49 -28.11 6.25
CA GLN A 89 14.77 -27.85 6.90
C GLN A 89 15.00 -26.34 7.09
N ALA A 90 14.76 -25.52 6.07
CA ALA A 90 14.94 -24.07 6.15
C ALA A 90 13.98 -23.39 7.17
N VAL A 91 12.75 -23.90 7.29
CA VAL A 91 11.78 -23.40 8.27
C VAL A 91 12.17 -23.80 9.69
N ILE A 92 12.58 -25.07 9.87
CA ILE A 92 13.02 -25.57 11.17
C ILE A 92 14.32 -24.87 11.60
N SER A 93 15.28 -24.64 10.69
CA SER A 93 16.50 -23.91 11.00
C SER A 93 16.21 -22.46 11.40
N ALA A 94 15.25 -21.79 10.76
CA ALA A 94 14.81 -20.45 11.14
C ALA A 94 14.22 -20.42 12.56
N LEU A 95 13.43 -21.44 12.91
CA LEU A 95 12.83 -21.59 14.24
C LEU A 95 13.90 -21.87 15.33
N LEU A 96 14.93 -22.65 15.01
CA LEU A 96 15.99 -23.03 15.94
C LEU A 96 17.08 -21.95 16.11
N CYS A 97 17.22 -21.05 15.13
CA CYS A 97 18.19 -19.96 15.14
C CYS A 97 17.63 -18.75 15.92
N PRO A 98 18.23 -18.34 17.05
CA PRO A 98 17.72 -17.21 17.81
C PRO A 98 17.86 -15.90 17.03
N LEU A 99 16.76 -15.17 16.87
CA LEU A 99 16.79 -13.81 16.35
C LEU A 99 17.45 -12.90 17.39
N ARG A 100 18.30 -11.98 16.91
CA ARG A 100 18.97 -10.99 17.76
C ARG A 100 18.79 -9.61 17.19
N GLN A 101 18.58 -8.67 18.10
CA GLN A 101 18.66 -7.25 17.81
C GLN A 101 20.08 -6.92 17.40
N VAL A 102 20.22 -6.39 16.19
CA VAL A 102 21.43 -5.73 15.74
C VAL A 102 21.29 -4.26 16.11
N VAL A 103 22.36 -3.67 16.66
CA VAL A 103 22.40 -2.26 17.08
C VAL A 103 21.88 -1.39 15.93
N GLY A 104 20.86 -0.56 16.18
CA GLY A 104 20.25 0.36 15.20
C GLY A 104 18.76 0.15 14.87
N SER A 105 18.15 -1.01 15.18
CA SER A 105 16.70 -1.19 14.95
C SER A 105 16.02 -1.89 16.14
N CYS A 106 15.67 -1.12 17.17
CA CYS A 106 14.96 -1.64 18.34
C CYS A 106 13.46 -1.86 18.09
N PHE A 107 12.85 -1.06 17.21
CA PHE A 107 11.39 -1.00 17.04
C PHE A 107 10.79 -2.24 16.37
N ALA A 108 11.48 -2.83 15.38
CA ALA A 108 10.97 -3.98 14.65
C ALA A 108 11.46 -5.32 15.21
N THR A 109 12.71 -5.38 15.66
CA THR A 109 13.31 -6.62 16.14
C THR A 109 12.72 -7.08 17.47
N ALA A 110 12.35 -6.16 18.38
CA ALA A 110 11.78 -6.55 19.67
C ALA A 110 10.44 -7.30 19.53
N PRO A 111 9.45 -6.82 18.73
CA PRO A 111 8.25 -7.60 18.40
C PRO A 111 8.56 -8.93 17.72
N ALA A 112 9.53 -8.98 16.80
CA ALA A 112 9.94 -10.22 16.15
C ALA A 112 10.49 -11.24 17.16
N ILE A 113 11.39 -10.82 18.06
CA ILE A 113 11.93 -11.66 19.13
C ILE A 113 10.80 -12.16 20.04
N TYR A 114 9.83 -11.30 20.37
CA TYR A 114 8.68 -11.70 21.16
C TYR A 114 7.85 -12.78 20.44
N ILE A 115 7.55 -12.60 19.15
CA ILE A 115 6.82 -13.60 18.36
C ILE A 115 7.61 -14.92 18.31
N GLN A 116 8.91 -14.88 18.07
CA GLN A 116 9.73 -16.09 18.00
C GLN A 116 9.76 -16.85 19.34
N ASN A 117 9.84 -16.14 20.47
CA ASN A 117 9.95 -16.75 21.78
C ASN A 117 8.59 -17.20 22.35
N GLU A 118 7.55 -16.40 22.17
CA GLU A 118 6.27 -16.58 22.86
C GLU A 118 5.12 -17.05 21.93
N GLN A 119 5.23 -16.85 20.61
CA GLN A 119 4.16 -17.15 19.64
C GLN A 119 4.70 -17.93 18.43
N LYS A 120 5.29 -19.11 18.67
CA LYS A 120 5.98 -19.92 17.66
C LYS A 120 5.06 -20.35 16.51
N GLU A 121 3.79 -20.62 16.80
CA GLU A 121 2.77 -20.90 15.78
C GLU A 121 2.60 -19.71 14.84
N ARG A 122 2.62 -18.49 15.38
CA ARG A 122 2.54 -17.28 14.56
C ARG A 122 3.75 -17.13 13.66
N LEU A 123 4.95 -17.39 14.16
CA LEU A 123 6.16 -17.42 13.33
C LEU A 123 6.01 -18.43 12.19
N LEU A 124 5.55 -19.66 12.47
CA LEU A 124 5.36 -20.67 11.41
C LEU A 124 4.31 -20.25 10.37
N ILE A 125 3.23 -19.57 10.78
CA ILE A 125 2.23 -19.00 9.87
C ILE A 125 2.85 -17.89 9.02
N ASP A 126 3.61 -16.99 9.63
CA ASP A 126 4.28 -15.91 8.90
C ASP A 126 5.30 -16.44 7.89
N LEU A 127 6.12 -17.43 8.27
CA LEU A 127 7.06 -18.08 7.35
C LEU A 127 6.32 -18.78 6.21
N TYR A 128 5.16 -19.38 6.48
CA TYR A 128 4.31 -19.94 5.44
C TYR A 128 3.84 -18.86 4.46
N ASP A 129 3.27 -17.77 4.97
CA ASP A 129 2.78 -16.67 4.14
C ASP A 129 3.91 -16.03 3.32
N LEU A 130 5.10 -15.86 3.88
CA LEU A 130 6.26 -15.36 3.15
C LEU A 130 6.70 -16.29 2.02
N MET A 131 6.79 -17.59 2.29
CA MET A 131 7.32 -18.55 1.31
C MET A 131 6.29 -18.91 0.23
N MET A 132 5.01 -18.88 0.57
CA MET A 132 3.91 -19.30 -0.31
C MET A 132 3.18 -18.14 -0.96
N LEU A 133 3.18 -16.96 -0.35
CA LEU A 133 2.45 -15.78 -0.82
C LEU A 133 3.35 -14.54 -1.01
N CYS A 134 4.62 -14.58 -0.60
CA CYS A 134 5.56 -13.45 -0.60
C CYS A 134 5.02 -12.16 0.03
N GLN A 135 4.21 -12.30 1.07
CA GLN A 135 3.67 -11.17 1.81
C GLN A 135 3.36 -11.59 3.24
N LEU A 136 3.29 -10.60 4.12
CA LEU A 136 2.72 -10.75 5.45
C LEU A 136 1.43 -9.96 5.55
N LYS A 137 0.52 -10.46 6.40
CA LYS A 137 -0.74 -9.78 6.72
C LYS A 137 -0.85 -9.52 8.21
N ARG A 138 -1.35 -8.34 8.57
CA ARG A 138 -1.69 -7.95 9.94
C ARG A 138 -2.99 -7.17 9.96
N THR A 139 -3.80 -7.39 11.00
CA THR A 139 -5.03 -6.63 11.24
C THR A 139 -4.80 -5.74 12.45
N PHE A 140 -4.97 -4.44 12.28
CA PHE A 140 -4.93 -3.49 13.39
C PHE A 140 -5.96 -2.38 13.12
N ALA A 141 -6.61 -1.89 14.18
CA ALA A 141 -7.75 -0.98 14.09
C ALA A 141 -8.87 -1.45 13.13
N GLY A 142 -9.08 -2.78 13.01
CA GLY A 142 -10.09 -3.37 12.12
C GLY A 142 -9.74 -3.35 10.62
N LYS A 143 -8.57 -2.82 10.23
CA LYS A 143 -8.10 -2.80 8.84
C LYS A 143 -7.06 -3.90 8.62
N GLU A 144 -7.22 -4.69 7.55
CA GLU A 144 -6.19 -5.60 7.08
C GLU A 144 -5.12 -4.80 6.33
N ASN A 145 -3.86 -5.02 6.70
CA ASN A 145 -2.70 -4.41 6.08
C ASN A 145 -1.79 -5.53 5.60
N VAL A 146 -1.30 -5.36 4.38
CA VAL A 146 -0.51 -6.36 3.66
C VAL A 146 0.79 -5.71 3.24
N VAL A 147 1.90 -6.36 3.54
CA VAL A 147 3.24 -5.89 3.17
C VAL A 147 3.90 -6.99 2.35
N PRO A 148 4.48 -6.67 1.17
CA PRO A 148 5.25 -7.64 0.41
C PRO A 148 6.55 -8.02 1.14
N ILE A 149 7.07 -9.19 0.79
CA ILE A 149 8.35 -9.70 1.31
C ILE A 149 9.48 -8.69 1.10
N SER A 150 10.34 -8.53 2.11
CA SER A 150 11.57 -7.76 1.99
C SER A 150 12.45 -8.33 0.86
N PRO A 151 13.00 -7.49 -0.04
CA PRO A 151 13.78 -7.93 -1.20
C PRO A 151 15.18 -8.39 -0.83
N SER A 152 15.69 -7.93 0.31
CA SER A 152 17.00 -8.27 0.83
C SER A 152 16.87 -8.83 2.24
N TRP A 153 17.87 -9.62 2.62
CA TRP A 153 18.13 -10.00 4.01
C TRP A 153 19.38 -9.30 4.54
N GLY A 154 19.84 -8.24 3.85
CA GLY A 154 21.04 -7.42 4.09
C GLY A 154 21.50 -7.42 5.54
N GLY A 155 22.33 -8.41 5.87
CA GLY A 155 22.61 -8.83 7.23
C GLY A 155 23.98 -9.48 7.31
N ARG A 156 24.46 -9.73 8.53
CA ARG A 156 25.79 -10.31 8.75
C ARG A 156 25.83 -11.73 8.18
N GLU A 157 27.02 -12.21 7.82
CA GLU A 157 27.21 -13.60 7.38
C GLU A 157 26.70 -14.66 8.38
N THR A 158 26.53 -14.25 9.63
CA THR A 158 26.06 -15.09 10.74
C THR A 158 24.54 -15.14 10.90
N ASP A 159 23.82 -14.33 10.15
CA ASP A 159 22.37 -14.22 10.27
C ASP A 159 21.67 -15.29 9.46
N HIS A 160 20.51 -15.76 9.93
CA HIS A 160 19.70 -16.72 9.20
C HIS A 160 18.88 -16.00 8.12
N PRO A 161 19.14 -16.21 6.81
CA PRO A 161 18.52 -15.44 5.72
C PRO A 161 17.00 -15.39 5.79
N LEU A 162 16.32 -16.55 5.89
CA LEU A 162 14.85 -16.57 5.98
C LEU A 162 14.30 -15.84 7.21
N LEU A 163 15.02 -15.88 8.33
CA LEU A 163 14.58 -15.25 9.57
C LEU A 163 14.76 -13.73 9.50
N ARG A 164 15.84 -13.26 8.83
CA ARG A 164 16.08 -11.84 8.56
C ARG A 164 15.07 -11.27 7.57
N VAL A 165 14.77 -11.97 6.47
CA VAL A 165 13.71 -11.53 5.55
C VAL A 165 12.38 -11.41 6.30
N TRP A 166 12.06 -12.36 7.19
CA TRP A 166 10.85 -12.27 8.00
C TRP A 166 10.86 -11.06 8.94
N GLU A 167 11.95 -10.84 9.68
CA GLU A 167 12.12 -9.68 10.55
C GLU A 167 11.99 -8.36 9.78
N TYR A 168 12.65 -8.23 8.64
CA TYR A 168 12.61 -7.02 7.80
C TYR A 168 11.22 -6.80 7.20
N THR A 169 10.54 -7.86 6.78
CA THR A 169 9.15 -7.75 6.33
C THR A 169 8.23 -7.34 7.48
N LEU A 170 8.49 -7.82 8.70
CA LEU A 170 7.76 -7.39 9.88
C LEU A 170 8.05 -5.91 10.22
N ALA A 171 9.30 -5.46 10.03
CA ALA A 171 9.70 -4.08 10.24
C ALA A 171 8.93 -3.09 9.36
N SER A 172 8.55 -3.49 8.15
CA SER A 172 7.71 -2.68 7.28
C SER A 172 6.31 -2.36 7.86
N PHE A 173 5.85 -3.07 8.89
CA PHE A 173 4.62 -2.71 9.62
C PHE A 173 4.83 -1.67 10.72
N SER A 174 6.07 -1.38 11.11
CA SER A 174 6.36 -0.43 12.20
C SER A 174 5.94 1.00 11.85
N ASP A 175 5.78 1.28 10.57
CA ASP A 175 5.36 2.57 10.05
C ASP A 175 3.92 2.47 9.54
N PHE A 176 2.94 2.51 10.45
CA PHE A 176 1.54 2.64 10.04
C PHE A 176 1.28 4.06 9.52
N LYS A 177 1.53 4.22 8.22
CA LYS A 177 1.84 5.49 7.56
C LYS A 177 0.65 6.12 6.83
N VAL A 178 -0.50 6.25 7.50
CA VAL A 178 -1.70 6.89 6.89
C VAL A 178 -1.39 8.32 6.43
N GLU A 179 -0.57 9.06 7.18
CA GLU A 179 -0.15 10.42 6.83
C GLU A 179 0.94 10.46 5.75
N PHE A 180 1.71 9.39 5.58
CA PHE A 180 2.83 9.37 4.63
C PHE A 180 2.39 9.25 3.19
N SER A 181 1.40 8.40 2.86
CA SER A 181 0.88 8.35 1.49
C SER A 181 0.35 9.70 1.06
N ARG A 182 -0.33 10.39 1.98
CA ARG A 182 -0.77 11.77 1.76
C ARG A 182 0.42 12.71 1.61
N TRP A 183 1.40 12.67 2.51
CA TRP A 183 2.54 13.58 2.47
C TRP A 183 3.41 13.38 1.22
N ASN A 184 3.75 12.15 0.87
CA ASN A 184 4.48 11.84 -0.36
C ASN A 184 3.67 12.20 -1.58
N PHE A 185 2.39 11.84 -1.65
CA PHE A 185 1.57 12.20 -2.80
C PHE A 185 1.47 13.72 -2.96
N TYR A 186 1.22 14.45 -1.86
CA TYR A 186 1.12 15.91 -1.90
C TYR A 186 2.46 16.61 -2.21
N LYS A 187 3.55 16.22 -1.55
CA LYS A 187 4.85 16.88 -1.68
C LYS A 187 5.58 16.47 -2.94
N SER A 188 5.61 15.19 -3.27
CA SER A 188 6.40 14.70 -4.42
C SER A 188 5.84 15.14 -5.78
N LEU A 189 4.54 15.42 -5.84
CA LEU A 189 3.84 15.87 -7.04
C LEU A 189 3.60 17.38 -7.06
N GLY A 190 3.97 18.09 -5.98
CA GLY A 190 3.66 19.51 -5.81
C GLY A 190 2.16 19.79 -5.94
N LEU A 191 1.32 19.03 -5.23
CA LEU A 191 -0.14 19.19 -5.28
C LEU A 191 -0.66 20.37 -4.47
N ASP A 192 0.23 21.07 -3.76
CA ASP A 192 -0.11 22.35 -3.16
C ASP A 192 -0.44 23.37 -4.27
N PRO A 193 -1.66 23.94 -4.30
CA PRO A 193 -2.02 24.95 -5.29
C PRO A 193 -1.14 26.20 -5.26
N GLN A 194 -0.41 26.43 -4.17
CA GLN A 194 0.49 27.59 -4.00
C GLN A 194 1.91 27.31 -4.51
N GLU A 195 2.25 26.05 -4.76
CA GLU A 195 3.59 25.65 -5.19
C GLU A 195 3.76 25.81 -6.70
N GLN A 196 4.42 26.90 -7.12
CA GLN A 196 4.64 27.20 -8.54
C GLN A 196 5.42 26.08 -9.25
N GLY A 197 4.89 25.64 -10.40
CA GLY A 197 5.48 24.55 -11.18
C GLY A 197 5.06 23.15 -10.74
N GLY A 198 4.39 23.02 -9.59
CA GLY A 198 3.77 21.78 -9.15
C GLY A 198 2.52 21.42 -9.94
N LEU A 199 2.12 20.14 -9.93
CA LEU A 199 0.91 19.67 -10.59
C LEU A 199 -0.35 20.31 -9.99
N GLY A 200 -0.35 20.56 -8.68
CA GLY A 200 -1.45 21.22 -7.98
C GLY A 200 -1.69 22.62 -8.49
N PHE A 201 -0.63 23.43 -8.62
CA PHE A 201 -0.72 24.77 -9.20
C PHE A 201 -1.28 24.76 -10.62
N LEU A 202 -0.79 23.85 -11.48
CA LEU A 202 -1.26 23.74 -12.87
C LEU A 202 -2.75 23.35 -12.93
N LEU A 203 -3.15 22.31 -12.19
CA LEU A 203 -4.53 21.85 -12.13
C LEU A 203 -5.46 22.93 -11.57
N TYR A 204 -5.07 23.55 -10.44
CA TYR A 204 -5.86 24.58 -9.79
C TYR A 204 -6.02 25.81 -10.69
N LYS A 205 -4.94 26.24 -11.36
CA LYS A 205 -5.00 27.36 -12.32
C LYS A 205 -5.98 27.06 -13.46
N THR A 206 -5.89 25.89 -14.10
CA THR A 206 -6.81 25.51 -15.17
C THR A 206 -8.25 25.38 -14.69
N LEU A 207 -8.49 24.85 -13.49
CA LEU A 207 -9.82 24.78 -12.90
C LEU A 207 -10.38 26.15 -12.56
N GLN A 208 -9.55 27.06 -12.05
CA GLN A 208 -9.93 28.43 -11.74
C GLN A 208 -10.31 29.20 -13.01
N GLU A 209 -9.55 29.03 -14.10
CA GLU A 209 -9.89 29.60 -15.41
C GLU A 209 -11.26 29.10 -15.90
N LYS A 210 -11.49 27.77 -15.87
CA LYS A 210 -12.78 27.17 -16.23
C LYS A 210 -13.93 27.61 -15.32
N LEU A 211 -13.68 27.74 -14.02
CA LEU A 211 -14.67 28.18 -13.04
C LEU A 211 -15.05 29.66 -13.28
N ASN A 212 -14.07 30.50 -13.60
CA ASN A 212 -14.32 31.91 -13.94
C ASN A 212 -15.20 32.03 -15.20
N ASP A 213 -14.93 31.21 -16.23
CA ASP A 213 -15.75 31.20 -17.45
C ASP A 213 -17.16 30.66 -17.19
N ALA A 214 -17.28 29.59 -16.39
CA ALA A 214 -18.58 29.05 -15.99
C ALA A 214 -19.39 30.05 -15.15
N ASN A 215 -18.75 30.81 -14.25
CA ASN A 215 -19.42 31.84 -13.46
C ASN A 215 -19.91 33.01 -14.34
N LYS A 216 -19.12 33.44 -15.33
CA LYS A 216 -19.57 34.48 -16.29
C LYS A 216 -20.77 33.99 -17.12
N GLU A 217 -20.73 32.73 -17.56
CA GLU A 217 -21.85 32.12 -18.29
C GLU A 217 -23.11 32.04 -17.40
N MET A 218 -22.95 31.59 -16.15
CA MET A 218 -24.02 31.55 -15.16
C MET A 218 -24.63 32.94 -14.92
N GLU A 219 -23.81 33.98 -14.75
CA GLU A 219 -24.28 35.37 -14.57
C GLU A 219 -25.09 35.85 -15.78
N LYS A 220 -24.63 35.54 -17.00
CA LYS A 220 -25.36 35.89 -18.23
C LYS A 220 -26.70 35.17 -18.30
N LEU A 221 -26.72 33.86 -18.08
CA LEU A 221 -27.96 33.06 -18.09
C LEU A 221 -28.93 33.47 -16.99
N GLN A 222 -28.42 33.89 -15.84
CA GLN A 222 -29.21 34.46 -14.75
C GLN A 222 -29.90 35.76 -15.19
N GLN A 223 -29.19 36.65 -15.90
CA GLN A 223 -29.78 37.88 -16.46
C GLN A 223 -30.83 37.57 -17.53
N ASP A 224 -30.55 36.63 -18.43
CA ASP A 224 -31.48 36.20 -19.48
C ASP A 224 -32.76 35.59 -18.87
N TYR A 225 -32.62 34.76 -17.84
CA TYR A 225 -33.75 34.21 -17.09
C TYR A 225 -34.60 35.29 -16.42
N PHE A 226 -33.97 36.28 -15.77
CA PHE A 226 -34.71 37.39 -15.17
C PHE A 226 -35.49 38.19 -16.21
N ARG A 227 -34.87 38.48 -17.37
CA ARG A 227 -35.54 39.16 -18.48
C ARG A 227 -36.74 38.34 -18.98
N ALA A 228 -36.56 37.05 -19.22
CA ALA A 228 -37.63 36.18 -19.70
C ALA A 228 -38.81 36.09 -18.70
N ILE A 229 -38.51 36.03 -17.40
CA ILE A 229 -39.55 36.08 -16.36
C ILE A 229 -40.30 37.41 -16.35
N ASP A 230 -39.59 38.53 -16.45
CA ASP A 230 -40.24 39.84 -16.44
C ASP A 230 -41.10 40.05 -17.69
N GLU A 231 -40.67 39.58 -18.86
CA GLU A 231 -41.47 39.57 -20.08
C GLU A 231 -42.73 38.69 -19.95
N ALA A 232 -42.63 37.53 -19.30
CA ALA A 232 -43.77 36.66 -19.01
C ALA A 232 -44.74 37.32 -18.01
N ARG A 233 -44.24 38.00 -16.98
CA ARG A 233 -45.05 38.76 -16.00
C ARG A 233 -45.78 39.92 -16.66
N VAL A 234 -45.12 40.66 -17.57
CA VAL A 234 -45.76 41.73 -18.35
C VAL A 234 -46.87 41.15 -19.23
N SER A 235 -46.63 40.04 -19.95
CA SER A 235 -47.68 39.36 -20.72
C SER A 235 -48.86 38.93 -19.85
N GLN A 236 -48.58 38.43 -18.64
CA GLN A 236 -49.62 38.04 -17.70
C GLN A 236 -50.45 39.25 -17.24
N ALA A 237 -49.81 40.39 -16.98
CA ALA A 237 -50.52 41.63 -16.64
C ALA A 237 -51.38 42.15 -17.80
N LEU A 238 -50.87 42.12 -19.04
CA LEU A 238 -51.63 42.50 -20.24
C LEU A 238 -52.81 41.57 -20.51
N LEU A 239 -52.66 40.26 -20.27
CA LEU A 239 -53.76 39.30 -20.35
C LEU A 239 -54.89 39.64 -19.37
N ARG A 240 -54.55 40.08 -18.15
CA ARG A 240 -55.55 40.49 -17.13
C ARG A 240 -56.31 41.76 -17.51
N GLN A 241 -55.74 42.60 -18.37
CA GLN A 241 -56.34 43.86 -18.85
C GLN A 241 -57.07 43.70 -20.19
N ALA A 242 -57.13 42.49 -20.75
CA ALA A 242 -57.79 42.26 -22.03
C ALA A 242 -59.31 42.43 -21.93
N ASP A 243 -59.85 43.26 -22.83
CA ASP A 243 -61.25 43.70 -22.88
C ASP A 243 -62.11 42.94 -23.92
N SER A 244 -61.49 42.07 -24.73
CA SER A 244 -62.18 41.26 -25.73
C SER A 244 -61.73 39.81 -25.75
N VAL A 245 -62.61 38.91 -26.22
CA VAL A 245 -62.35 37.46 -26.29
C VAL A 245 -61.19 37.14 -27.24
N ASP A 246 -61.12 37.83 -28.39
CA ASP A 246 -60.04 37.64 -29.35
C ASP A 246 -58.69 38.14 -28.80
N ARG A 247 -58.68 39.27 -28.08
CA ARG A 247 -57.48 39.76 -27.38
C ARG A 247 -57.05 38.82 -26.27
N MET A 248 -57.98 38.26 -25.49
CA MET A 248 -57.67 37.26 -24.47
C MET A 248 -56.99 36.02 -25.06
N ARG A 249 -57.51 35.48 -26.18
CA ARG A 249 -56.91 34.32 -26.85
C ARG A 249 -55.50 34.60 -27.34
N MET A 250 -55.29 35.74 -28.00
CA MET A 250 -53.98 36.14 -28.50
C MET A 250 -52.98 36.35 -27.36
N ARG A 251 -53.38 37.06 -26.29
CA ARG A 251 -52.51 37.31 -25.12
C ARG A 251 -52.21 36.04 -24.33
N LYS A 252 -53.13 35.07 -24.30
CA LYS A 252 -52.90 33.77 -23.67
C LYS A 252 -51.82 32.97 -24.43
N ALA A 253 -51.90 32.91 -25.76
CA ALA A 253 -50.87 32.26 -26.57
C ALA A 253 -49.49 32.94 -26.40
N GLU A 254 -49.45 34.27 -26.36
CA GLU A 254 -48.22 35.04 -26.10
C GLU A 254 -47.63 34.75 -24.71
N LEU A 255 -48.47 34.65 -23.68
CA LEU A 255 -48.03 34.26 -22.34
C LEU A 255 -47.46 32.84 -22.30
N GLU A 256 -48.11 31.88 -22.96
CA GLU A 256 -47.64 30.49 -23.02
C GLU A 256 -46.24 30.39 -23.67
N VAL A 257 -46.02 31.10 -24.78
CA VAL A 257 -44.70 31.16 -25.44
C VAL A 257 -43.63 31.77 -24.52
N ARG A 258 -43.94 32.88 -23.84
CA ARG A 258 -42.98 33.53 -22.94
C ARG A 258 -42.71 32.71 -21.68
N ALA A 259 -43.72 32.03 -21.15
CA ALA A 259 -43.56 31.12 -20.02
C ALA A 259 -42.64 29.94 -20.39
N HIS A 260 -42.82 29.35 -21.58
CA HIS A 260 -41.93 28.30 -22.06
C HIS A 260 -40.50 28.81 -22.26
N HIS A 261 -40.32 30.02 -22.81
CA HIS A 261 -39.00 30.63 -22.94
C HIS A 261 -38.32 30.82 -21.59
N ALA A 262 -39.05 31.33 -20.59
CA ALA A 262 -38.54 31.50 -19.23
C ALA A 262 -38.11 30.17 -18.58
N GLU A 263 -38.88 29.09 -18.78
CA GLU A 263 -38.51 27.76 -18.29
C GLU A 263 -37.24 27.24 -18.99
N SER A 264 -37.12 27.40 -20.32
CA SER A 264 -35.88 27.03 -21.03
C SER A 264 -34.65 27.81 -20.52
N CYS A 265 -34.79 29.11 -20.24
CA CYS A 265 -33.72 29.91 -19.64
C CYS A 265 -33.36 29.44 -18.22
N LYS A 266 -34.36 28.99 -17.44
CA LYS A 266 -34.17 28.43 -16.10
C LYS A 266 -33.36 27.14 -16.16
N ASP A 267 -33.71 26.22 -17.05
CA ASP A 267 -33.01 24.95 -17.21
C ASP A 267 -31.54 25.16 -17.60
N LEU A 268 -31.27 26.07 -18.53
CA LEU A 268 -29.91 26.43 -18.94
C LEU A 268 -29.10 27.03 -17.78
N ARG A 269 -29.72 27.93 -17.01
CA ARG A 269 -29.09 28.53 -15.82
C ARG A 269 -28.77 27.45 -14.78
N ASP A 270 -29.72 26.56 -14.49
CA ASP A 270 -29.55 25.53 -13.47
C ASP A 270 -28.44 24.54 -13.86
N ALA A 271 -28.36 24.16 -15.14
CA ALA A 271 -27.25 23.36 -15.68
C ALA A 271 -25.89 24.09 -15.58
N ALA A 272 -25.85 25.40 -15.85
CA ALA A 272 -24.63 26.19 -15.70
C ALA A 272 -24.20 26.33 -14.23
N HIS A 273 -25.17 26.46 -13.31
CA HIS A 273 -24.91 26.49 -11.87
C HIS A 273 -24.33 25.17 -11.37
N GLU A 274 -24.93 24.05 -11.76
CA GLU A 274 -24.42 22.71 -11.42
C GLU A 274 -23.00 22.51 -11.96
N ARG A 275 -22.72 22.95 -13.19
CA ARG A 275 -21.38 22.89 -13.77
C ARG A 275 -20.34 23.69 -12.97
N ALA A 276 -20.68 24.91 -12.56
CA ALA A 276 -19.81 25.75 -11.74
C ALA A 276 -19.56 25.12 -10.36
N GLN A 277 -20.60 24.57 -9.74
CA GLN A 277 -20.48 23.85 -8.47
C GLN A 277 -19.53 22.64 -8.61
N ASN A 278 -19.72 21.81 -9.63
CA ASN A 278 -18.87 20.65 -9.90
C ASN A 278 -17.40 21.06 -10.07
N LEU A 279 -17.12 22.14 -10.83
CA LEU A 279 -15.76 22.66 -11.00
C LEU A 279 -15.13 23.13 -9.68
N SER A 280 -15.91 23.76 -8.80
CA SER A 280 -15.43 24.27 -7.51
C SER A 280 -14.97 23.16 -6.55
N THR A 281 -15.61 21.99 -6.62
CA THR A 281 -15.31 20.83 -5.75
C THR A 281 -14.37 19.82 -6.41
N PHE A 282 -14.17 19.91 -7.72
CA PHE A 282 -13.45 18.89 -8.50
C PHE A 282 -12.02 18.66 -8.04
N PHE A 283 -11.28 19.72 -7.67
CA PHE A 283 -9.91 19.58 -7.19
C PHE A 283 -9.86 18.75 -5.90
N ALA A 284 -10.70 19.09 -4.91
CA ALA A 284 -10.78 18.36 -3.65
C ALA A 284 -11.16 16.88 -3.88
N PHE A 285 -12.14 16.65 -4.76
CA PHE A 285 -12.55 15.29 -5.17
C PHE A 285 -11.38 14.49 -5.77
N LEU A 286 -10.63 15.06 -6.71
CA LEU A 286 -9.48 14.37 -7.33
C LEU A 286 -8.43 13.99 -6.29
N ILE A 287 -8.08 14.92 -5.40
CA ILE A 287 -7.05 14.70 -4.41
C ILE A 287 -7.45 13.63 -3.40
N GLU A 288 -8.70 13.65 -2.94
CA GLU A 288 -9.26 12.62 -2.06
C GLU A 288 -9.17 11.24 -2.74
N LYS A 289 -9.66 11.13 -3.98
CA LYS A 289 -9.70 9.86 -4.70
C LYS A 289 -8.31 9.31 -5.01
N TYR A 290 -7.37 10.14 -5.44
CA TYR A 290 -6.01 9.70 -5.67
C TYR A 290 -5.31 9.32 -4.37
N THR A 291 -5.53 10.05 -3.26
CA THR A 291 -4.94 9.71 -1.96
C THR A 291 -5.43 8.34 -1.47
N GLU A 292 -6.73 8.06 -1.59
CA GLU A 292 -7.31 6.75 -1.28
C GLU A 292 -6.64 5.63 -2.08
N LYS A 293 -6.45 5.86 -3.39
CA LYS A 293 -5.87 4.87 -4.30
C LYS A 293 -4.35 4.74 -4.16
N PHE A 294 -3.64 5.79 -3.77
CA PHE A 294 -2.18 5.79 -3.71
C PHE A 294 -1.65 4.67 -2.79
N GLN A 295 -2.30 4.43 -1.65
CA GLN A 295 -1.96 3.36 -0.71
C GLN A 295 -2.09 1.94 -1.29
N GLU A 296 -2.91 1.75 -2.32
CA GLU A 296 -3.08 0.45 -2.98
C GLU A 296 -1.93 0.15 -3.95
N TYR A 297 -1.23 1.19 -4.41
CA TYR A 297 -0.21 1.12 -5.44
C TYR A 297 1.20 1.41 -4.93
N PHE A 298 1.35 2.23 -3.91
CA PHE A 298 2.64 2.59 -3.32
C PHE A 298 2.69 2.18 -1.86
N LEU A 299 3.75 1.48 -1.50
CA LEU A 299 4.08 1.14 -0.13
C LEU A 299 5.55 1.43 0.13
N GLU A 300 5.91 1.52 1.40
CA GLU A 300 7.29 1.45 1.82
C GLU A 300 7.57 0.10 2.46
N ILE A 301 8.74 -0.41 2.17
CA ILE A 301 9.26 -1.59 2.85
C ILE A 301 10.61 -1.26 3.45
N TYR A 302 10.88 -1.83 4.61
CA TYR A 302 12.20 -1.73 5.20
C TYR A 302 13.22 -2.38 4.26
N ASP A 303 14.31 -1.65 4.01
CA ASP A 303 15.41 -2.09 3.17
C ASP A 303 16.73 -1.85 3.92
N ALA A 304 17.32 -2.94 4.38
CA ALA A 304 18.56 -2.89 5.15
C ALA A 304 19.75 -2.35 4.34
N ASP A 305 19.70 -2.42 3.00
CA ASP A 305 20.79 -1.95 2.14
C ASP A 305 20.79 -0.41 2.02
N LEU A 306 19.74 0.27 2.48
CA LEU A 306 19.67 1.73 2.54
C LEU A 306 20.29 2.33 3.80
N ALA A 307 20.73 1.51 4.76
CA ALA A 307 21.29 1.96 6.03
C ALA A 307 22.73 2.53 5.96
N GLU A 308 23.24 2.85 4.76
CA GLU A 308 24.50 3.58 4.60
C GLU A 308 24.29 5.08 4.88
N VAL A 309 24.28 5.44 6.16
CA VAL A 309 24.40 6.83 6.57
C VAL A 309 25.75 7.03 7.22
N ASP A 310 26.49 8.01 6.70
CA ASP A 310 27.75 8.52 7.23
C ASP A 310 27.80 8.44 8.77
N PRO A 311 28.58 7.47 9.33
CA PRO A 311 28.62 7.23 10.78
C PRO A 311 29.18 8.43 11.55
N GLU A 312 29.85 9.38 10.88
CA GLU A 312 30.37 10.59 11.50
C GLU A 312 29.28 11.64 11.74
N ARG A 313 28.12 11.55 11.08
CA ARG A 313 27.04 12.56 11.15
C ARG A 313 25.88 12.22 12.07
N TYR A 314 25.65 10.94 12.37
CA TYR A 314 24.48 10.53 13.16
C TYR A 314 24.87 9.45 14.17
N GLU A 315 24.55 9.69 15.45
CA GLU A 315 24.71 8.69 16.53
C GLU A 315 23.74 7.50 16.38
N ASP A 316 22.64 7.70 15.64
CA ASP A 316 21.63 6.68 15.31
C ASP A 316 21.33 6.73 13.80
N SER A 317 21.61 5.66 13.07
CA SER A 317 21.36 5.60 11.63
C SER A 317 19.85 5.47 11.38
N PRO A 318 19.22 6.36 10.60
CA PRO A 318 17.80 6.24 10.30
C PRO A 318 17.54 4.92 9.56
N ALA A 319 16.45 4.25 9.93
CA ALA A 319 15.98 3.06 9.24
C ALA A 319 15.72 3.38 7.76
N GLY A 320 16.34 2.63 6.86
CA GLY A 320 16.15 2.75 5.43
C GLY A 320 14.82 2.13 5.01
N PHE A 321 13.95 2.92 4.40
CA PHE A 321 12.73 2.44 3.76
C PHE A 321 12.81 2.70 2.26
N ARG A 322 12.49 1.68 1.46
CA ARG A 322 12.43 1.79 0.00
C ARG A 322 10.98 1.83 -0.44
N LEU A 323 10.68 2.77 -1.34
CA LEU A 323 9.38 2.84 -1.98
C LEU A 323 9.24 1.68 -2.97
N VAL A 324 8.06 1.06 -2.98
CA VAL A 324 7.67 0.04 -3.95
C VAL A 324 6.40 0.44 -4.67
N TYR A 325 6.28 0.02 -5.93
CA TYR A 325 5.10 0.20 -6.75
C TYR A 325 4.47 -1.13 -7.15
N LYS A 326 3.14 -1.23 -7.04
CA LYS A 326 2.37 -2.41 -7.44
C LYS A 326 1.90 -2.30 -8.88
N HIS A 327 2.32 -3.23 -9.72
CA HIS A 327 1.83 -3.37 -11.08
C HIS A 327 0.57 -4.26 -11.11
N GLY A 328 -0.57 -3.68 -11.50
CA GLY A 328 -1.82 -4.42 -11.65
C GLY A 328 -2.53 -4.75 -10.33
N ARG A 329 -3.84 -5.02 -10.44
CA ARG A 329 -4.72 -5.12 -9.26
C ARG A 329 -4.67 -6.51 -8.56
N SER A 330 -4.37 -7.57 -9.30
CA SER A 330 -4.62 -8.96 -8.86
C SER A 330 -3.40 -9.78 -8.47
N ASP A 331 -2.18 -9.35 -8.82
CA ASP A 331 -0.96 -10.10 -8.47
C ASP A 331 -0.35 -9.55 -7.17
N PRO A 332 -0.39 -10.29 -6.05
CA PRO A 332 0.28 -9.89 -4.82
C PRO A 332 1.81 -9.86 -4.93
N LEU A 333 2.39 -10.44 -5.99
CA LEU A 333 3.83 -10.50 -6.23
C LEU A 333 4.35 -9.36 -7.11
N ALA A 334 3.46 -8.56 -7.71
CA ALA A 334 3.83 -7.56 -8.71
C ALA A 334 4.33 -6.23 -8.09
N TRP A 335 5.11 -6.32 -7.02
CA TRP A 335 5.76 -5.17 -6.40
C TRP A 335 7.15 -4.97 -7.01
N THR A 336 7.43 -3.76 -7.48
CA THR A 336 8.73 -3.37 -8.01
C THR A 336 9.34 -2.31 -7.09
N LEU A 337 10.61 -2.51 -6.77
CA LEU A 337 11.40 -1.55 -6.01
C LEU A 337 11.69 -0.30 -6.84
N ILE A 338 11.64 0.85 -6.19
CA ILE A 338 12.00 2.12 -6.78
C ILE A 338 13.36 2.53 -6.23
N HIS A 339 14.37 2.51 -7.10
CA HIS A 339 15.76 2.83 -6.79
C HIS A 339 16.15 4.23 -7.24
N SER A 340 15.40 4.83 -8.17
CA SER A 340 15.74 6.13 -8.75
C SER A 340 14.53 7.05 -8.90
N ALA A 341 14.79 8.36 -9.00
CA ALA A 341 13.76 9.35 -9.31
C ALA A 341 13.07 9.07 -10.67
N GLN A 342 13.79 8.50 -11.63
CA GLN A 342 13.23 8.17 -12.94
C GLN A 342 12.22 7.02 -12.84
N GLU A 343 12.54 5.97 -12.09
CA GLU A 343 11.63 4.86 -11.80
C GLU A 343 10.40 5.33 -11.01
N TYR A 344 10.59 6.29 -10.09
CA TYR A 344 9.49 6.90 -9.36
C TYR A 344 8.51 7.62 -10.31
N VAL A 345 9.02 8.46 -11.21
CA VAL A 345 8.20 9.17 -12.20
C VAL A 345 7.48 8.18 -13.12
N GLN A 346 8.14 7.12 -13.58
CA GLN A 346 7.51 6.08 -14.39
C GLN A 346 6.36 5.38 -13.64
N SER A 347 6.57 5.06 -12.37
CA SER A 347 5.57 4.45 -11.49
C SER A 347 4.36 5.37 -11.29
N LEU A 348 4.61 6.68 -11.12
CA LEU A 348 3.54 7.69 -11.04
C LEU A 348 2.74 7.78 -12.34
N CYS A 349 3.40 7.77 -13.51
CA CYS A 349 2.70 7.76 -14.79
C CYS A 349 1.80 6.52 -14.92
N GLN A 350 2.31 5.34 -14.57
CA GLN A 350 1.51 4.11 -14.60
C GLN A 350 0.35 4.14 -13.60
N PHE A 351 0.56 4.72 -12.41
CA PHE A 351 -0.48 4.94 -11.42
C PHE A 351 -1.63 5.78 -12.00
N PHE A 352 -1.34 6.96 -12.55
CA PHE A 352 -2.37 7.83 -13.10
C PHE A 352 -3.13 7.17 -14.24
N LEU A 353 -2.42 6.55 -15.19
CA LEU A 353 -3.05 5.82 -16.31
C LEU A 353 -3.94 4.65 -15.84
N SER A 354 -3.59 4.03 -14.71
CA SER A 354 -4.37 2.92 -14.15
C SER A 354 -5.59 3.41 -13.37
N VAL A 355 -5.46 4.51 -12.64
CA VAL A 355 -6.48 5.00 -11.70
C VAL A 355 -7.49 5.93 -12.36
N GLU A 356 -7.08 6.74 -13.34
CA GLU A 356 -7.97 7.69 -14.01
C GLU A 356 -9.26 7.05 -14.56
N PRO A 357 -9.23 5.87 -15.24
CA PRO A 357 -10.44 5.20 -15.71
C PRO A 357 -11.37 4.68 -14.59
N MET A 358 -10.93 4.71 -13.33
CA MET A 358 -11.72 4.29 -12.16
C MET A 358 -12.49 5.46 -11.53
N LEU A 359 -12.13 6.69 -11.88
CA LEU A 359 -12.70 7.91 -11.29
C LEU A 359 -13.85 8.49 -12.12
N ILE A 360 -14.02 7.98 -13.35
CA ILE A 360 -15.07 8.29 -14.32
C ILE A 360 -16.11 7.18 -14.27
#